data_AF-X1C209-F1
#
_entry.id   AF-X1C209-F1
#
_cell.length_a   1.000
_cell.length_b   1.000
_cell.length_c   1.000
_cell.angle_alpha   90.00
_cell.angle_beta   90.00
_cell.angle_gamma   90.00
#
_symmetry.space_group_name_H-M   'P 1'
#
loop_
_entity.id
_entity.type
_entity.pdbx_description
1 polymer ?
#
loop_
_entity_poly.entity_id
_entity_poly.type
_entity_poly.pdbx_seq_one_letter_code
_entity_poly.pdbx_strand_id
1 'polypeptide(L)' 'MKPREIKPGIYWVGAIDWDRRLFDSLIPLPDGTSYNSYLIKGSEKT' A
#
# COMPACT_ATOMS: atom_id res chain seq x y z
N MET A 1 3.08 -1.11 9.07
CA MET A 1 4.10 -0.10 8.67
C MET A 1 3.64 1.27 9.11
N LYS A 2 4.58 2.23 9.27
CA LYS A 2 4.24 3.64 9.45
C LYS A 2 3.87 4.27 8.09
N PRO A 3 2.92 5.22 8.03
CA PRO A 3 2.65 6.00 6.82
C PRO A 3 3.93 6.64 6.27
N ARG A 4 4.14 6.54 4.95
CA ARG A 4 5.30 7.14 4.27
C ARG A 4 4.83 8.28 3.39
N GLU A 5 5.36 9.48 3.62
CA GLU A 5 5.12 10.61 2.71
C GLU A 5 5.86 10.37 1.40
N ILE A 6 5.14 10.40 0.28
CA ILE A 6 5.69 10.18 -1.07
C ILE A 6 5.75 11.48 -1.89
N LYS A 7 4.88 12.43 -1.56
CA LYS A 7 4.85 13.82 -2.01
C LYS A 7 4.23 14.66 -0.89
N PRO A 8 4.48 15.98 -0.81
CA PRO A 8 3.85 16.82 0.21
C PRO A 8 2.33 16.60 0.29
N GLY A 9 1.85 16.20 1.48
CA GLY A 9 0.43 15.94 1.72
C GLY A 9 -0.11 14.62 1.16
N ILE A 10 0.69 13.82 0.46
CA ILE A 10 0.32 12.50 -0.07
C ILE A 10 1.14 11.42 0.65
N TYR A 11 0.42 10.54 1.35
CA TYR A 11 1.01 9.47 2.13
C TYR A 11 0.62 8.12 1.55
N TRP A 12 1.60 7.24 1.36
CA TRP A 12 1.34 5.82 1.22
C TRP A 12 1.07 5.23 2.60
N VAL A 13 -0.08 4.56 2.74
CA VAL A 13 -0.58 3.95 3.99
C VAL A 13 -0.87 2.45 3.82
N GLY A 14 -0.24 1.84 2.82
CA GLY A 14 -0.44 0.43 2.49
C GLY A 14 0.22 -0.56 3.46
N ALA A 15 0.08 -1.84 3.12
CA ALA A 15 0.73 -2.95 3.80
C ALA A 15 1.52 -3.80 2.78
N ILE A 16 2.63 -4.38 3.23
CA ILE A 16 3.37 -5.39 2.48
C ILE A 16 3.06 -6.73 3.13
N ASP A 17 2.69 -7.70 2.32
CA ASP A 17 2.40 -9.08 2.70
C ASP A 17 3.47 -9.98 2.05
N TRP A 18 4.56 -10.21 2.80
CA TRP A 18 5.69 -11.05 2.38
C TRP A 18 5.35 -12.55 2.37
N ASP A 19 4.30 -12.94 3.10
CA ASP A 19 3.92 -14.34 3.30
C ASP A 19 2.89 -14.82 2.28
N ARG A 20 2.29 -13.90 1.51
CA ARG A 20 1.43 -14.25 0.39
C ARG A 20 2.16 -15.12 -0.62
N ARG A 21 1.67 -16.35 -0.84
CA ARG A 21 2.26 -17.30 -1.81
C ARG A 21 1.51 -17.40 -3.14
N LEU A 22 0.23 -17.02 -3.18
CA LEU A 22 -0.62 -17.11 -4.37
C LEU A 22 -1.44 -15.84 -4.58
N PHE A 23 -1.39 -15.29 -5.78
CA PHE A 23 -2.32 -14.27 -6.27
C PHE A 23 -3.51 -14.95 -6.95
N ASP A 24 -4.72 -14.53 -6.58
CA ASP A 24 -5.99 -15.11 -7.05
C ASP A 24 -6.06 -16.64 -6.96
N SER A 25 -5.37 -17.22 -5.96
CA SER A 25 -5.25 -18.67 -5.76
C SER A 25 -4.63 -19.45 -6.92
N LEU A 26 -4.03 -18.77 -7.91
CA LEU A 26 -3.56 -19.38 -9.16
C LEU A 26 -2.10 -19.03 -9.48
N ILE A 27 -1.71 -17.78 -9.28
CA ILE A 27 -0.41 -17.26 -9.74
C ILE A 27 0.58 -17.23 -8.57
N PRO A 28 1.73 -17.93 -8.63
CA PRO A 28 2.73 -17.89 -7.57
C PRO A 28 3.31 -16.49 -7.32
N LEU A 29 3.53 -16.16 -6.05
CA LEU A 29 4.18 -14.93 -5.60
C LEU A 29 5.44 -15.27 -4.80
N PRO A 30 6.62 -15.41 -5.45
CA PRO A 30 7.86 -15.76 -4.74
C PRO A 30 8.27 -14.67 -3.74
N ASP A 31 7.98 -13.41 -4.04
CA ASP A 31 8.40 -12.25 -3.26
C ASP A 31 7.26 -11.57 -2.47
N GLY A 32 6.09 -12.23 -2.38
CA GLY A 32 4.90 -11.65 -1.74
C GLY A 32 4.20 -10.59 -2.58
N THR A 33 3.43 -9.71 -1.92
CA THR A 33 2.70 -8.62 -2.58
C THR A 33 2.54 -7.39 -1.68
N SER A 34 1.99 -6.30 -2.22
CA SER A 34 1.65 -5.10 -1.48
C SER A 34 0.21 -4.68 -1.72
N TYR A 35 -0.48 -4.28 -0.66
CA TYR A 35 -1.79 -3.65 -0.71
C TYR A 35 -1.62 -2.15 -0.53
N ASN A 36 -1.66 -1.43 -1.64
CA ASN A 36 -1.35 0.01 -1.65
C ASN A 36 -2.61 0.85 -1.44
N SER A 37 -2.53 1.82 -0.55
CA SER A 37 -3.57 2.83 -0.32
C SER A 37 -2.91 4.18 -0.07
N TYR A 38 -3.60 5.26 -0.42
CA TYR A 38 -3.04 6.61 -0.38
C TYR A 38 -3.95 7.54 0.41
N LEU A 39 -3.38 8.25 1.37
CA LEU A 39 -4.03 9.35 2.07
C LEU A 39 -3.58 10.67 1.45
N ILE A 40 -4.53 11.42 0.90
CA ILE A 40 -4.32 12.76 0.37
C ILE A 40 -4.90 13.75 1.37
N LYS A 41 -4.04 14.56 1.99
CA LYS A 41 -4.46 15.66 2.86
C LYS A 41 -4.69 16.91 2.00
N GLY A 42 -5.95 17.24 1.77
CA GLY A 42 -6.33 18.51 1.16
C GLY A 42 -6.09 19.70 2.10
N SER A 43 -6.09 20.91 1.53
CA SER A 43 -5.98 22.18 2.27
C SER A 43 -7.32 22.72 2.75
N GLU A 44 -8.42 22.19 2.22
CA GLU A 44 -9.79 22.60 2.52
C GLU A 44 -10.55 21.45 3.17
N LYS A 45 -11.51 21.78 4.04
CA LYS A 45 -12.45 20.79 4.58
C LYS A 45 -13.46 20.42 3.50
N THR A 46 -13.59 19.13 3.25
CA THR A 46 -14.83 18.51 2.75
C THR A 46 -15.52 17.76 3.88
#